data_AF-A0A2J6IVU8-F1
#
_entry.id   AF-A0A2J6IVU8-F1
#
_cell.length_a   1.000
_cell.length_b   1.000
_cell.length_c   1.000
_cell.angle_alpha   90.00
_cell.angle_beta   90.00
_cell.angle_gamma   90.00
#
_symmetry.space_group_name_H-M   'P 1'
#
loop_
_entity.id
_entity.type
_entity.pdbx_description
1 polymer ?
#
loop_
_entity_poly.entity_id
_entity_poly.type
_entity_poly.pdbx_seq_one_letter_code
_entity_poly.pdbx_strand_id
1 'polypeptide(L)'
;MSLDNDKVLWKKIVAQISAEWQDAPLSEKDWIEEHVQVIARLQQELHRLFLDVDGAAACHDCAERCCGHGRFHPGLANVLACVVAGVPLPLPDFGRDCPYSNDEGCLFAPAQRPYNCISFICDEVEPRLGPKSVQFYLLEKQIRAEYEQFAQRYVGGSMRGLILKGELPHYLTRK
;
A
#
# COMPACT_ATOMS: atom_id res chain seq x y z
N MET A 1 9.45 16.35 10.66
CA MET A 1 10.14 16.68 9.39
C MET A 1 9.35 17.76 8.69
N SER A 2 9.98 18.66 7.93
CA SER A 2 9.26 19.68 7.14
C SER A 2 8.52 19.01 5.97
N LEU A 3 7.38 19.57 5.54
CA LEU A 3 6.61 19.10 4.37
C LEU A 3 7.47 18.99 3.11
N ASP A 4 8.38 19.94 2.93
CA ASP A 4 9.30 19.96 1.78
C ASP A 4 10.34 18.83 1.88
N ASN A 5 10.76 18.47 3.08
CA ASN A 5 11.67 17.34 3.29
C ASN A 5 10.97 16.01 2.97
N ASP A 6 9.70 15.85 3.35
CA ASP A 6 8.91 14.64 3.04
C ASP A 6 8.75 14.46 1.52
N LYS A 7 8.45 15.55 0.79
CA LYS A 7 8.34 15.56 -0.68
C LYS A 7 9.65 15.16 -1.37
N VAL A 8 10.76 15.76 -0.94
CA VAL A 8 12.09 15.46 -1.49
C VAL A 8 12.48 14.01 -1.19
N LEU A 9 12.26 13.56 0.03
CA LEU A 9 12.56 12.18 0.44
C LEU A 9 11.74 11.18 -0.37
N TRP A 10 10.43 11.38 -0.52
CA TRP A 10 9.58 10.50 -1.34
C TRP A 10 10.12 10.34 -2.76
N LYS A 11 10.44 11.47 -3.42
CA LYS A 11 10.97 11.45 -4.79
C LYS A 11 12.29 10.67 -4.89
N LYS A 12 13.20 10.87 -3.94
CA LYS A 12 14.48 10.13 -3.90
C LYS A 12 14.26 8.63 -3.77
N ILE A 13 13.43 8.22 -2.81
CA ILE A 13 13.15 6.79 -2.55
C ILE A 13 12.52 6.13 -3.78
N VAL A 14 11.51 6.76 -4.39
CA VAL A 14 10.84 6.20 -5.58
C VAL A 14 11.81 6.11 -6.76
N ALA A 15 12.63 7.12 -6.98
CA ALA A 15 13.63 7.10 -8.05
C ALA A 15 14.66 5.97 -7.83
N GLN A 16 15.11 5.78 -6.59
CA GLN A 16 16.05 4.73 -6.24
C GLN A 16 15.44 3.32 -6.42
N ILE A 17 14.24 3.06 -5.91
CA ILE A 17 13.55 1.77 -6.10
C ILE A 17 13.34 1.49 -7.59
N SER A 18 12.99 2.51 -8.37
CA SER A 18 12.80 2.36 -9.82
C SER A 18 14.10 2.01 -10.54
N ALA A 19 15.22 2.62 -10.15
CA ALA A 19 16.54 2.29 -10.70
C ALA A 19 16.97 0.87 -10.30
N GLU A 20 16.85 0.51 -9.01
CA GLU A 20 17.15 -0.84 -8.53
C GLU A 20 16.29 -1.91 -9.23
N TRP A 21 15.02 -1.61 -9.50
CA TRP A 21 14.15 -2.48 -10.30
C TRP A 21 14.68 -2.67 -11.73
N GLN A 22 15.10 -1.60 -12.41
CA GLN A 22 15.61 -1.72 -13.78
C GLN A 22 16.84 -2.63 -13.84
N ASP A 23 17.75 -2.49 -12.88
CA ASP A 23 19.01 -3.25 -12.80
C ASP A 23 18.85 -4.63 -12.17
N ALA A 24 17.66 -4.96 -11.62
CA ALA A 24 17.43 -6.23 -10.96
C ALA A 24 17.58 -7.43 -11.93
N PRO A 25 18.21 -8.54 -11.50
CA PRO A 25 18.25 -9.78 -12.26
C PRO A 25 16.84 -10.28 -12.60
N LEU A 26 16.70 -10.99 -13.73
CA LEU A 26 15.39 -11.55 -14.15
C LEU A 26 14.72 -12.38 -13.06
N SER A 27 15.49 -13.20 -12.33
CA SER A 27 14.95 -14.00 -11.22
C SER A 27 14.41 -13.17 -10.05
N GLU A 28 14.92 -11.95 -9.82
CA GLU A 28 14.31 -11.04 -8.85
C GLU A 28 13.04 -10.41 -9.43
N LYS A 29 13.06 -10.06 -10.71
CA LYS A 29 11.90 -9.49 -11.38
C LYS A 29 10.73 -10.46 -11.37
N ASP A 30 10.97 -11.71 -11.77
CA ASP A 30 9.96 -12.78 -11.77
C ASP A 30 9.36 -12.97 -10.36
N TRP A 31 10.20 -13.02 -9.32
CA TRP A 31 9.76 -13.16 -7.94
C TRP A 31 8.89 -11.97 -7.50
N ILE A 32 9.36 -10.74 -7.75
CA ILE A 32 8.62 -9.53 -7.38
C ILE A 32 7.28 -9.50 -8.13
N GLU A 33 7.28 -9.75 -9.44
CA GLU A 33 6.09 -9.75 -10.28
C GLU A 33 5.04 -10.74 -9.77
N GLU A 34 5.43 -11.98 -9.49
CA GLU A 34 4.55 -13.00 -8.93
C GLU A 34 3.91 -12.50 -7.63
N HIS A 35 4.72 -12.07 -6.66
CA HIS A 35 4.22 -11.67 -5.35
C HIS A 35 3.39 -10.38 -5.38
N VAL A 36 3.74 -9.37 -6.17
CA VAL A 36 2.90 -8.16 -6.30
C VAL A 36 1.59 -8.44 -7.03
N GLN A 37 1.55 -9.40 -7.96
CA GLN A 37 0.30 -9.83 -8.60
C GLN A 37 -0.62 -10.55 -7.62
N VAL A 38 -0.08 -11.41 -6.75
CA VAL A 38 -0.86 -12.04 -5.68
C VAL A 38 -1.42 -10.97 -4.74
N ILE A 39 -0.58 -10.04 -4.28
CA ILE A 39 -1.00 -8.91 -3.44
C ILE A 39 -2.13 -8.13 -4.12
N ALA A 40 -1.95 -7.71 -5.37
CA ALA A 40 -2.93 -6.93 -6.12
C ALA A 40 -4.31 -7.63 -6.19
N ARG A 41 -4.34 -8.94 -6.45
CA ARG A 41 -5.58 -9.74 -6.47
C ARG A 41 -6.25 -9.74 -5.09
N LEU A 42 -5.51 -10.03 -4.02
CA LEU A 42 -6.03 -10.03 -2.65
C LEU A 42 -6.58 -8.66 -2.26
N GLN A 43 -5.90 -7.58 -2.64
CA GLN A 43 -6.35 -6.21 -2.41
C GLN A 43 -7.66 -5.88 -3.12
N GLN A 44 -7.82 -6.33 -4.36
CA GLN A 44 -9.07 -6.16 -5.10
C GLN A 44 -10.21 -6.95 -4.45
N GLU A 45 -9.95 -8.17 -3.98
CA GLU A 45 -10.95 -8.98 -3.29
C GLU A 45 -11.38 -8.36 -1.96
N LEU A 46 -10.44 -7.85 -1.16
CA LEU A 46 -10.73 -7.08 0.06
C LEU A 46 -11.55 -5.83 -0.25
N HIS A 47 -11.18 -5.09 -1.29
CA HIS A 47 -11.91 -3.91 -1.71
C HIS A 47 -13.35 -4.24 -2.14
N ARG A 48 -13.54 -5.36 -2.85
CA ARG A 48 -14.87 -5.82 -3.24
C ARG A 48 -15.73 -6.13 -2.02
N LEU A 49 -15.19 -6.79 -0.99
CA LEU A 49 -15.92 -7.03 0.26
C LEU A 49 -16.33 -5.73 0.95
N PHE A 50 -15.46 -4.72 0.93
CA PHE A 50 -15.76 -3.39 1.46
C PHE A 50 -16.90 -2.69 0.69
N LEU A 51 -16.91 -2.78 -0.65
CA LEU A 51 -17.98 -2.20 -1.46
C LEU A 51 -19.31 -2.96 -1.33
N ASP A 52 -19.25 -4.28 -1.20
CA ASP A 52 -20.41 -5.16 -1.04
C ASP A 52 -21.27 -4.82 0.19
N VAL A 53 -20.71 -4.08 1.16
CA VAL A 53 -21.38 -3.68 2.41
C VAL A 53 -21.57 -2.17 2.51
N ASP A 54 -21.50 -1.50 1.36
CA ASP A 54 -21.63 -0.05 1.23
C ASP A 54 -20.61 0.74 2.07
N GLY A 55 -19.41 0.18 2.21
CA GLY A 55 -18.33 0.80 2.98
C GLY A 55 -17.93 2.18 2.44
N ALA A 56 -18.06 2.40 1.13
CA ALA A 56 -17.75 3.70 0.52
C ALA A 56 -18.69 4.80 1.02
N ALA A 57 -20.00 4.56 1.06
CA ALA A 57 -20.97 5.51 1.61
C ALA A 57 -20.77 5.69 3.11
N ALA A 58 -20.58 4.59 3.86
CA ALA A 58 -20.30 4.65 5.30
C ALA A 58 -19.05 5.49 5.62
N CYS A 59 -18.02 5.45 4.78
CA CYS A 59 -16.81 6.26 4.95
C CYS A 59 -16.98 7.73 4.55
N HIS A 60 -17.86 8.05 3.58
CA HIS A 60 -18.06 9.43 3.11
C HIS A 60 -18.58 10.35 4.23
N ASP A 61 -19.50 9.82 5.04
CA ASP A 61 -20.15 10.57 6.12
C ASP A 61 -19.42 10.42 7.47
N CYS A 62 -18.29 9.69 7.51
CA CYS A 62 -17.58 9.36 8.74
C CYS A 62 -16.72 10.52 9.26
N ALA A 63 -16.97 10.95 10.49
CA ALA A 63 -16.20 12.00 11.16
C ALA A 63 -14.77 11.55 11.54
N GLU A 64 -14.54 10.25 11.78
CA GLU A 64 -13.23 9.72 12.21
C GLU A 64 -12.18 9.73 11.11
N ARG A 65 -12.61 9.77 9.84
CA ARG A 65 -11.74 9.89 8.65
C ARG A 65 -10.51 8.99 8.72
N CYS A 66 -10.70 7.67 8.85
CA CYS A 66 -9.60 6.71 8.98
C CYS A 66 -8.54 6.87 7.86
N CYS A 67 -8.95 7.30 6.66
CA CYS A 67 -8.06 7.62 5.55
C CYS A 67 -7.03 8.72 5.87
N GLY A 68 -7.33 9.68 6.76
CA GLY A 68 -6.43 10.76 7.18
C GLY A 68 -5.18 10.29 7.90
N HIS A 69 -5.16 9.05 8.40
CA HIS A 69 -4.00 8.45 9.05
C HIS A 69 -3.00 7.84 8.05
N GLY A 70 -3.30 7.88 6.74
CA GLY A 70 -2.53 7.25 5.67
C GLY A 70 -1.17 7.87 5.34
N ARG A 71 -0.73 8.90 6.08
CA ARG A 71 0.38 9.78 5.69
C ARG A 71 1.66 9.07 5.27
N PHE A 72 2.02 8.04 6.02
CA PHE A 72 3.27 7.30 5.81
C PHE A 72 3.02 5.80 5.65
N HIS A 73 1.90 5.42 5.05
CA HIS A 73 1.55 4.01 4.83
C HIS A 73 2.22 3.37 3.60
N PRO A 74 2.47 4.05 2.47
CA PRO A 74 3.07 3.39 1.30
C PRO A 74 4.44 2.78 1.59
N GLY A 75 4.53 1.46 1.40
CA GLY A 75 5.72 0.64 1.57
C GLY A 75 6.36 0.25 0.23
N LEU A 76 7.42 -0.58 0.31
CA LEU A 76 8.14 -1.07 -0.87
C LEU A 76 7.22 -1.81 -1.84
N ALA A 77 6.39 -2.75 -1.35
CA ALA A 77 5.50 -3.53 -2.18
C ALA A 77 4.51 -2.65 -2.99
N ASN A 78 4.07 -1.52 -2.43
CA ASN A 78 3.15 -0.59 -3.10
C ASN A 78 3.84 0.14 -4.26
N VAL A 79 5.08 0.56 -4.06
CA VAL A 79 5.88 1.18 -5.12
C VAL A 79 6.14 0.17 -6.24
N LEU A 80 6.58 -1.05 -5.88
CA LEU A 80 6.83 -2.11 -6.86
C LEU A 80 5.56 -2.51 -7.61
N ALA A 81 4.41 -2.56 -6.96
CA ALA A 81 3.15 -2.85 -7.64
C ALA A 81 2.81 -1.80 -8.72
N CYS A 82 3.11 -0.51 -8.48
CA CYS A 82 2.98 0.51 -9.52
C CYS A 82 3.99 0.34 -10.65
N VAL A 83 5.26 0.13 -10.29
CA VAL A 83 6.38 -0.02 -11.25
C VAL A 83 6.16 -1.22 -12.18
N VAL A 84 5.81 -2.39 -11.61
CA VAL A 84 5.52 -3.62 -12.35
C VAL A 84 4.30 -3.45 -13.26
N ALA A 85 3.23 -2.81 -12.78
CA ALA A 85 2.05 -2.57 -13.58
C ALA A 85 2.23 -1.48 -14.66
N GLY A 86 3.39 -0.80 -14.70
CA GLY A 86 3.64 0.31 -15.61
C GLY A 86 2.73 1.52 -15.37
N VAL A 87 2.18 1.66 -14.16
CA VAL A 87 1.29 2.78 -13.81
C VAL A 87 2.04 3.86 -13.04
N PRO A 88 1.70 5.15 -13.23
CA PRO A 88 2.32 6.23 -12.47
C PRO A 88 2.11 6.07 -10.96
N LEU A 89 3.16 6.31 -10.17
CA LEU A 89 2.98 6.48 -8.73
C LEU A 89 2.21 7.77 -8.45
N PRO A 90 1.28 7.77 -7.47
CA PRO A 90 0.62 8.98 -7.02
C PRO A 90 1.62 10.06 -6.59
N LEU A 91 1.33 11.31 -6.95
CA LEU A 91 2.08 12.47 -6.48
C LEU A 91 1.50 12.90 -5.12
N PRO A 92 2.23 12.75 -4.00
CA PRO A 92 1.71 13.09 -2.69
C PRO A 92 1.60 14.60 -2.48
N ASP A 93 0.47 15.02 -1.91
CA ASP A 93 0.33 16.36 -1.31
C ASP A 93 0.47 16.29 0.21
N PHE A 94 1.70 16.43 0.69
CA PHE A 94 1.98 16.40 2.13
C PHE A 94 1.33 17.55 2.94
N GLY A 95 0.68 18.52 2.30
CA GLY A 95 -0.16 19.51 2.98
C GLY A 95 -1.51 18.97 3.48
N ARG A 96 -1.94 17.79 3.01
CA ARG A 96 -3.14 17.08 3.45
C ARG A 96 -2.83 16.12 4.61
N ASP A 97 -3.87 15.74 5.36
CA ASP A 97 -3.79 14.71 6.42
C ASP A 97 -3.24 13.39 5.84
N CYS A 98 -3.89 12.91 4.76
CA CYS A 98 -3.34 11.87 3.89
C CYS A 98 -2.86 12.47 2.57
N PRO A 99 -1.55 12.40 2.27
CA PRO A 99 -0.97 12.92 1.04
C PRO A 99 -1.44 12.21 -0.22
N TYR A 100 -2.01 11.02 -0.07
CA TYR A 100 -2.43 10.14 -1.16
C TYR A 100 -3.94 10.11 -1.32
N SER A 101 -4.64 11.14 -0.85
CA SER A 101 -6.09 11.31 -1.03
C SER A 101 -6.43 12.69 -1.57
N ASN A 102 -7.43 12.73 -2.45
CA ASN A 102 -8.09 13.95 -2.88
C ASN A 102 -9.60 13.85 -2.58
N ASP A 103 -10.37 14.78 -3.12
CA ASP A 103 -11.82 14.86 -2.88
C ASP A 103 -12.59 13.73 -3.59
N GLU A 104 -11.93 13.02 -4.52
CA GLU A 104 -12.42 11.83 -5.21
C GLU A 104 -12.00 10.52 -4.50
N GLY A 105 -11.25 10.60 -3.40
CA GLY A 105 -10.80 9.47 -2.61
C GLY A 105 -9.29 9.21 -2.72
N CYS A 106 -8.89 7.95 -2.58
CA CYS A 106 -7.48 7.58 -2.58
C CYS A 106 -6.89 7.59 -4.00
N LEU A 107 -5.74 8.23 -4.18
CA LEU A 107 -4.99 8.28 -5.43
C LEU A 107 -4.38 6.91 -5.81
N PHE A 108 -4.18 6.01 -4.84
CA PHE A 108 -3.85 4.62 -5.14
C PHE A 108 -5.12 3.87 -5.52
N ALA A 109 -5.10 3.28 -6.72
CA ALA A 109 -6.08 2.28 -7.09
C ALA A 109 -6.03 1.10 -6.12
N PRO A 110 -7.16 0.37 -5.91
CA PRO A 110 -7.27 -0.65 -4.87
C PRO A 110 -6.12 -1.67 -4.86
N ALA A 111 -5.66 -2.09 -6.03
CA ALA A 111 -4.57 -3.06 -6.23
C ALA A 111 -3.18 -2.58 -5.78
N GLN A 112 -2.98 -1.28 -5.54
CA GLN A 112 -1.69 -0.70 -5.14
C GLN A 112 -1.74 -0.03 -3.76
N ARG A 113 -2.91 -0.04 -3.10
CA ARG A 113 -3.08 0.63 -1.80
C ARG A 113 -2.15 0.04 -0.74
N PRO A 114 -1.67 0.84 0.23
CA PRO A 114 -0.92 0.31 1.36
C PRO A 114 -1.70 -0.77 2.11
N TYR A 115 -1.01 -1.76 2.65
CA TYR A 115 -1.59 -2.85 3.43
C TYR A 115 -2.60 -2.33 4.49
N ASN A 116 -2.18 -1.42 5.37
CA ASN A 116 -3.08 -0.86 6.38
C ASN A 116 -4.30 -0.14 5.78
N CYS A 117 -4.20 0.44 4.58
CA CYS A 117 -5.30 1.17 3.95
C CYS A 117 -6.32 0.24 3.28
N ILE A 118 -5.98 -1.01 3.01
CA ILE A 118 -6.84 -1.98 2.31
C ILE A 118 -7.33 -3.10 3.23
N SER A 119 -6.58 -3.41 4.28
CA SER A 119 -6.89 -4.48 5.24
C SER A 119 -7.49 -3.97 6.55
N PHE A 120 -7.58 -2.66 6.74
CA PHE A 120 -8.26 -2.10 7.90
C PHE A 120 -9.76 -2.06 7.68
N ILE A 121 -10.50 -2.47 8.70
CA ILE A 121 -11.95 -2.33 8.80
C ILE A 121 -12.27 -1.77 10.18
N CYS A 122 -13.09 -0.72 10.24
CA CYS A 122 -13.48 -0.08 11.49
C CYS A 122 -14.75 -0.71 12.07
N ASP A 123 -15.04 -0.37 13.34
CA ASP A 123 -16.21 -0.84 14.09
C ASP A 123 -17.55 -0.47 13.43
N GLU A 124 -17.58 0.51 12.52
CA GLU A 124 -18.77 0.88 11.74
C GLU A 124 -18.99 -0.06 10.53
N VAL A 125 -17.92 -0.52 9.89
CA VAL A 125 -17.99 -1.32 8.66
C VAL A 125 -17.95 -2.82 8.96
N GLU A 126 -17.21 -3.24 9.99
CA GLU A 126 -17.06 -4.66 10.34
C GLU A 126 -18.40 -5.36 10.61
N PRO A 127 -19.34 -4.80 11.40
CA PRO A 127 -20.63 -5.44 11.63
C PRO A 127 -21.44 -5.65 10.34
N ARG A 128 -21.25 -4.77 9.34
CA ARG A 128 -21.95 -4.83 8.05
C ARG A 128 -21.48 -6.00 7.18
N LEU A 129 -20.26 -6.50 7.40
CA LEU A 129 -19.78 -7.72 6.74
C LEU A 129 -20.61 -8.95 7.10
N GLY A 130 -21.14 -9.01 8.33
CA GLY A 130 -21.86 -10.18 8.82
C GLY A 130 -21.07 -11.47 8.56
N PRO A 131 -21.65 -12.50 7.90
CA PRO A 131 -20.94 -13.74 7.56
C PRO A 131 -19.71 -13.56 6.64
N LYS A 132 -19.64 -12.48 5.86
CA LYS A 132 -18.49 -12.20 4.96
C LYS A 132 -17.22 -11.81 5.73
N SER A 133 -17.32 -11.52 7.04
CA SER A 133 -16.17 -11.23 7.90
C SER A 133 -15.16 -12.38 7.91
N VAL A 134 -15.63 -13.63 7.86
CA VAL A 134 -14.76 -14.82 7.77
C VAL A 134 -13.89 -14.75 6.51
N GLN A 135 -14.48 -14.40 5.36
CA GLN A 135 -13.72 -14.24 4.12
C GLN A 135 -12.74 -13.07 4.20
N PHE A 136 -13.16 -11.93 4.77
CA PHE A 136 -12.28 -10.78 4.97
C PHE A 136 -11.03 -11.15 5.77
N TYR A 137 -11.19 -11.82 6.90
CA TYR A 137 -10.06 -12.22 7.75
C TYR A 137 -9.17 -13.30 7.12
N LEU A 138 -9.73 -14.18 6.28
CA LEU A 138 -8.92 -15.11 5.50
C LEU A 138 -8.05 -14.37 4.47
N LEU A 139 -8.62 -13.41 3.75
CA LEU A 139 -7.90 -12.59 2.78
C LEU A 139 -6.85 -11.70 3.45
N GLU A 140 -7.19 -11.09 4.59
CA GLU A 140 -6.28 -10.29 5.41
C GLU A 140 -5.06 -11.10 5.83
N LYS A 141 -5.27 -12.32 6.32
CA LYS A 141 -4.17 -13.22 6.69
C LYS A 141 -3.29 -13.56 5.49
N GLN A 142 -3.88 -13.80 4.33
CA GLN A 142 -3.13 -14.11 3.10
C GLN A 142 -2.29 -12.92 2.65
N ILE A 143 -2.86 -11.72 2.57
CA ILE A 143 -2.10 -10.53 2.15
C ILE A 143 -1.02 -10.19 3.16
N ARG A 144 -1.28 -10.36 4.47
CA ARG A 144 -0.25 -10.21 5.50
C ARG A 144 0.95 -11.12 5.26
N ALA A 145 0.70 -12.39 4.95
CA ALA A 145 1.76 -13.36 4.65
C ALA A 145 2.60 -12.91 3.44
N GLU A 146 1.99 -12.39 2.38
CA GLU A 146 2.73 -11.86 1.22
C GLU A 146 3.65 -10.68 1.59
N TYR A 147 3.15 -9.73 2.39
CA TYR A 147 3.98 -8.63 2.87
C TYR A 147 5.10 -9.10 3.81
N GLU A 148 4.88 -10.17 4.59
CA GLU A 148 5.93 -10.81 5.39
C GLU A 148 7.02 -11.42 4.52
N GLN A 149 6.70 -11.99 3.35
CA GLN A 149 7.70 -12.47 2.39
C GLN A 149 8.61 -11.33 1.92
N PHE A 150 8.04 -10.18 1.55
CA PHE A 150 8.83 -8.98 1.24
C PHE A 150 9.70 -8.54 2.42
N ALA A 151 9.13 -8.54 3.64
CA ALA A 151 9.85 -8.13 4.85
C ALA A 151 11.02 -9.04 5.20
N GLN A 152 10.89 -10.35 4.96
CA GLN A 152 11.95 -11.33 5.14
C GLN A 152 13.01 -11.19 4.05
N ARG A 153 12.59 -10.97 2.81
CA ARG A 153 13.49 -10.92 1.67
C ARG A 153 14.30 -9.64 1.59
N TYR A 154 13.70 -8.46 1.78
CA TYR A 154 14.32 -7.17 1.48
C TYR A 154 14.48 -6.27 2.70
N VAL A 155 15.55 -5.47 2.74
CA VAL A 155 15.73 -4.40 3.74
C VAL A 155 14.55 -3.41 3.70
N GLY A 156 14.13 -3.03 2.49
CA GLY A 156 12.99 -2.14 2.28
C GLY A 156 11.61 -2.76 2.56
N GLY A 157 11.51 -4.10 2.67
CA GLY A 157 10.24 -4.81 2.47
C GLY A 157 9.22 -4.87 3.61
N SER A 158 9.49 -4.30 4.79
CA SER A 158 8.49 -4.32 5.88
C SER A 158 7.20 -3.55 5.54
N MET A 159 6.09 -3.89 6.20
CA MET A 159 4.78 -3.18 6.08
C MET A 159 4.78 -1.73 6.59
N ARG A 160 5.92 -1.23 7.08
CA ARG A 160 6.05 0.17 7.52
C ARG A 160 6.38 1.01 6.31
N GLY A 161 5.70 2.15 6.14
CA GLY A 161 5.92 2.95 4.94
C GLY A 161 7.32 3.53 4.86
N LEU A 162 7.75 3.77 3.62
CA LEU A 162 9.14 4.05 3.25
C LEU A 162 9.67 5.33 3.88
N ILE A 163 8.84 6.36 4.00
CA ILE A 163 9.23 7.64 4.62
C ILE A 163 9.65 7.45 6.10
N LEU A 164 9.01 6.53 6.83
CA LEU A 164 9.38 6.25 8.23
C LEU A 164 10.73 5.54 8.34
N LYS A 165 11.17 4.85 7.29
CA LYS A 165 12.48 4.21 7.25
C LYS A 165 13.60 5.16 6.87
N GLY A 166 13.26 6.26 6.19
CA GLY A 166 14.23 7.16 5.59
C GLY A 166 14.91 6.54 4.37
N GLU A 167 15.99 7.19 3.93
CA GLU A 167 16.84 6.74 2.83
C GLU A 167 17.64 5.51 3.26
N LEU A 168 17.58 4.45 2.44
CA LEU A 168 18.38 3.24 2.63
C LEU A 168 19.45 3.16 1.53
N PRO A 169 20.62 2.55 1.80
CA PRO A 169 21.63 2.33 0.75
C PRO A 169 21.06 1.58 -0.44
N HIS A 170 20.24 0.56 -0.17
CA HIS A 170 19.50 -0.21 -1.16
C HIS A 170 18.18 -0.73 -0.59
N TYR A 171 17.10 -0.66 -1.36
CA TYR A 171 15.78 -1.15 -0.95
C TYR A 171 15.55 -2.61 -1.33
N LEU A 172 16.06 -3.04 -2.48
CA LEU A 172 15.96 -4.39 -3.03
C LEU A 172 17.15 -5.30 -2.67
N THR A 173 18.04 -4.88 -1.76
CA THR A 173 19.06 -5.78 -1.23
C THR A 173 18.41 -6.87 -0.40
N ARG A 174 18.73 -8.12 -0.76
CA ARG A 174 18.31 -9.29 0.02
C ARG A 174 18.98 -9.29 1.39
N LYS A 175 18.24 -9.73 2.42
CA LYS A 175 18.77 -9.97 3.77
C LYS A 175 19.52 -11.29 3.89
#